data_AF-A0A420SQB1-F1
#
_entry.id   AF-A0A420SQB1-F1
#
_cell.length_a   1.000
_cell.length_b   1.000
_cell.length_c   1.000
_cell.angle_alpha   90.00
_cell.angle_beta   90.00
_cell.angle_gamma   90.00
#
_symmetry.space_group_name_H-M   'P 1'
#
loop_
_entity.id
_entity.type
_entity.pdbx_description
1 polymer ?
#
loop_
_entity_poly.entity_id
_entity_poly.type
_entity_poly.pdbx_seq_one_letter_code
_entity_poly.pdbx_strand_id
1 'polypeptide(L)'
;MTQVYTHAAFTIAAKRAPDAHTGFLHPRSLPSGTTVVEVRDEAGETRQCILTFQVPERDEDQNFLDTRGWTLQEYILSRRLLIIGSLTTVWSCRKEREGNCDGWSLDRKRGDPFRFEATWIWSDKTVFKNTHRLDAIAFFGTHPEYDHPRPDDRSIRLEWKYLVELYTRRNLTRPTDRILAISGLAQIFSRIRGGKYAAGLWVNDLPQALLWETSSGASCPRPSNQGPSWSWTAINRAVTCDFGNGRNVSSVDSIEYELDQPGAPFGSVKCGTLRVNGPALDLEWKCSRSTSHRKNPGGHHLKYLTADGGYINANIKFCPDAEESDSDWATVTLLAIKTHELTAGLVLRKKNDTDCSRLGFFNARLRENNPNSYCQLPMVKEWGSRTFTIV
;
A
#
# COMPACT_ATOMS: atom_id res chain seq x y z
N MET A 1 19.34 0.46 -9.26
CA MET A 1 18.66 1.47 -8.41
C MET A 1 19.03 1.34 -6.95
N THR A 2 18.81 0.19 -6.29
CA THR A 2 19.07 0.02 -4.86
C THR A 2 20.46 0.48 -4.41
N GLN A 3 21.52 0.01 -5.09
CA GLN A 3 22.90 0.37 -4.78
C GLN A 3 23.18 1.87 -4.96
N VAL A 4 22.56 2.52 -5.96
CA VAL A 4 22.79 3.95 -6.24
C VAL A 4 22.38 4.80 -5.04
N TYR A 5 21.14 4.67 -4.56
CA TYR A 5 20.65 5.48 -3.44
C TYR A 5 21.22 5.05 -2.09
N THR A 6 21.44 3.75 -1.89
CA THR A 6 22.00 3.27 -0.61
C THR A 6 23.48 3.62 -0.44
N HIS A 7 24.24 3.81 -1.53
CA HIS A 7 25.67 4.20 -1.46
C HIS A 7 25.94 5.66 -1.82
N ALA A 8 24.93 6.43 -2.21
CA ALA A 8 25.07 7.87 -2.42
C ALA A 8 25.55 8.58 -1.14
N ALA A 9 26.45 9.55 -1.29
CA ALA A 9 26.88 10.41 -0.19
C ALA A 9 25.68 11.21 0.37
N PHE A 10 24.90 11.78 -0.55
CA PHE A 10 23.55 12.32 -0.37
C PHE A 10 22.84 12.34 -1.74
N THR A 11 21.51 12.41 -1.71
CA THR A 11 20.66 12.50 -2.90
C THR A 11 20.02 13.88 -2.97
N ILE A 12 20.10 14.52 -4.13
CA ILE A 12 19.39 15.78 -4.39
C ILE A 12 18.00 15.43 -4.94
N ALA A 13 16.95 15.78 -4.20
CA ALA A 13 15.57 15.59 -4.61
C ALA A 13 15.00 16.93 -5.11
N ALA A 14 14.84 17.06 -6.42
CA ALA A 14 14.27 18.23 -7.08
C ALA A 14 12.73 18.28 -6.94
N LYS A 15 12.22 18.47 -5.72
CA LYS A 15 10.80 18.34 -5.36
C LYS A 15 9.89 19.27 -6.17
N ARG A 16 10.34 20.51 -6.42
CA ARG A 16 9.60 21.52 -7.20
C ARG A 16 9.59 21.29 -8.71
N ALA A 17 10.47 20.44 -9.25
CA ALA A 17 10.56 20.24 -10.69
C ALA A 17 9.55 19.16 -11.12
N PRO A 18 8.65 19.45 -12.08
CA PRO A 18 7.74 18.43 -12.60
C PRO A 18 8.48 17.32 -13.36
N ASP A 19 9.57 17.68 -14.06
CA ASP A 19 10.39 16.78 -14.87
C ASP A 19 11.87 17.24 -14.91
N ALA A 20 12.69 16.44 -15.60
CA ALA A 20 14.12 16.71 -15.74
C ALA A 20 14.46 17.87 -16.69
N HIS A 21 13.50 18.35 -17.49
CA HIS A 21 13.71 19.42 -18.48
C HIS A 21 13.44 20.81 -17.91
N THR A 22 12.57 20.91 -16.91
CA THR A 22 12.18 22.17 -16.28
C THR A 22 13.29 22.75 -15.38
N GLY A 23 14.07 21.87 -14.73
CA GLY A 23 15.06 22.27 -13.73
C GLY A 23 14.45 22.70 -12.39
N PHE A 24 15.28 22.93 -11.37
CA PHE A 24 14.83 23.25 -9.99
C PHE A 24 15.57 24.45 -9.36
N LEU A 25 16.54 25.05 -10.05
CA LEU A 25 17.38 26.14 -9.53
C LEU A 25 16.91 27.54 -9.96
N HIS A 26 15.64 27.68 -10.35
CA HIS A 26 15.07 28.96 -10.73
C HIS A 26 14.67 29.79 -9.49
N PRO A 27 14.50 31.13 -9.63
CA PRO A 27 14.05 31.99 -8.54
C PRO A 27 12.78 31.47 -7.84
N ARG A 28 12.64 31.71 -6.53
CA ARG A 28 11.46 31.35 -5.74
C ARG A 28 10.44 32.51 -5.82
N SER A 29 9.19 32.18 -6.12
CA SER A 29 8.07 33.12 -5.99
C SER A 29 7.60 33.14 -4.55
N LEU A 30 7.54 34.33 -3.94
CA LEU A 30 7.08 34.48 -2.56
C LEU A 30 5.55 34.43 -2.50
N PRO A 31 4.93 33.61 -1.62
CA PRO A 31 3.48 33.57 -1.48
C PRO A 31 2.93 34.88 -0.90
N SER A 32 1.64 35.14 -1.14
CA SER A 32 0.95 36.28 -0.53
C SER A 32 1.03 36.22 0.99
N GLY A 33 1.35 37.34 1.64
CA GLY A 33 1.53 37.37 3.10
C GLY A 33 2.94 36.97 3.56
N THR A 34 3.97 37.17 2.74
CA THR A 34 5.36 37.19 3.19
C THR A 34 5.87 38.61 3.41
N THR A 35 6.78 38.79 4.36
CA THR A 35 7.56 40.02 4.51
C THR A 35 9.06 39.72 4.58
N VAL A 36 9.88 40.61 4.04
CA VAL A 36 11.34 40.51 4.16
C VAL A 36 11.75 41.31 5.37
N VAL A 37 12.49 40.67 6.28
CA VAL A 37 13.10 41.32 7.44
C VAL A 37 14.61 41.22 7.33
N GLU A 38 15.30 42.27 7.76
CA GLU A 38 16.74 42.24 7.90
C GLU A 38 17.10 41.75 9.29
N VAL A 39 17.87 40.67 9.35
CA VAL A 39 18.35 40.07 10.60
C VAL A 39 19.87 40.21 10.61
N ARG A 40 20.41 40.76 11.69
CA ARG A 40 21.85 40.75 11.92
C ARG A 40 22.24 39.43 12.56
N ASP A 41 23.16 38.70 11.96
CA ASP A 41 23.65 37.45 12.51
C ASP A 41 24.63 37.66 13.67
N GLU A 42 25.09 36.56 14.30
CA GLU A 42 26.04 36.60 15.40
C GLU A 42 27.42 37.17 15.02
N ALA A 43 27.77 37.15 13.73
CA ALA A 43 28.99 37.74 13.21
C ALA A 43 28.84 39.25 12.90
N GLY A 44 27.65 39.83 13.10
CA GLY A 44 27.35 41.23 12.84
C GLY A 44 26.97 41.54 11.38
N GLU A 45 26.81 40.52 10.54
CA GLU A 45 26.45 40.64 9.13
C GLU A 45 24.93 40.77 8.99
N THR A 46 24.48 41.75 8.20
CA THR A 46 23.04 41.90 7.91
C THR A 46 22.64 40.91 6.81
N ARG A 47 21.68 40.03 7.11
CA ARG A 47 21.10 39.06 6.18
C ARG A 47 19.62 39.32 6.00
N GLN A 48 19.11 39.08 4.80
CA GLN A 48 17.68 39.15 4.52
C GLN A 48 17.03 37.80 4.84
N CYS A 49 16.02 37.82 5.70
CA CYS A 49 15.18 36.68 6.03
C CYS A 49 13.77 36.92 5.51
N ILE A 50 13.15 35.89 4.96
CA ILE A 50 11.74 35.95 4.56
C ILE A 50 10.90 35.34 5.68
N LEU A 51 10.01 36.15 6.24
CA LEU A 51 9.00 35.68 7.19
C LEU A 51 7.69 35.42 6.44
N THR A 52 7.09 34.28 6.75
CA THR A 52 5.81 33.83 6.18
C THR A 52 4.81 33.64 7.32
N PHE A 53 3.63 34.25 7.19
CA PHE A 53 2.57 34.15 8.21
C PHE A 53 1.72 32.87 8.06
N GLN A 54 1.94 32.07 7.01
CA GLN A 54 1.39 30.73 6.82
C GLN A 54 2.52 29.70 6.83
N VAL A 55 2.31 28.53 7.45
CA VAL A 55 3.28 27.42 7.46
C VAL A 55 3.42 26.89 6.02
N PRO A 56 4.54 27.14 5.32
CA PRO A 56 4.69 26.80 3.90
C PRO A 56 4.58 25.30 3.63
N GLU A 57 4.94 24.48 4.62
CA GLU A 57 5.01 23.01 4.46
C GLU A 57 3.67 22.35 4.11
N ARG A 58 2.52 22.95 4.49
CA ARG A 58 1.21 22.34 4.21
C ARG A 58 0.72 22.60 2.78
N ASP A 59 1.17 23.69 2.17
CA ASP A 59 0.73 24.19 0.86
C ASP A 59 1.93 24.46 -0.07
N GLU A 60 2.97 23.61 -0.05
CA GLU A 60 3.82 23.52 -1.25
C GLU A 60 2.94 22.91 -2.35
N ASP A 61 2.30 23.77 -3.14
CA ASP A 61 1.35 23.45 -4.22
C ASP A 61 1.89 22.45 -5.27
N GLN A 62 3.20 22.17 -5.24
CA GLN A 62 3.93 21.42 -6.25
C GLN A 62 4.76 20.28 -5.63
N ASN A 63 4.07 19.30 -5.05
CA ASN A 63 4.66 18.07 -4.52
C ASN A 63 4.83 17.00 -5.62
N PHE A 64 5.43 17.36 -6.77
CA PHE A 64 5.51 16.47 -7.93
C PHE A 64 6.22 15.16 -7.62
N LEU A 65 7.33 15.21 -6.88
CA LEU A 65 8.05 14.00 -6.50
C LEU A 65 7.26 13.09 -5.56
N ASP A 66 6.47 13.63 -4.63
CA ASP A 66 5.79 12.81 -3.62
C ASP A 66 4.68 11.94 -4.23
N THR A 67 4.16 12.38 -5.38
CA THR A 67 3.15 11.65 -6.16
C THR A 67 3.73 10.62 -7.11
N ARG A 68 5.05 10.57 -7.36
CA ARG A 68 5.63 9.66 -8.38
C ARG A 68 6.03 8.31 -7.76
N GLY A 69 5.61 7.20 -8.34
CA GLY A 69 5.84 5.86 -7.75
C GLY A 69 7.32 5.50 -7.58
N TRP A 70 8.14 5.84 -8.58
CA TRP A 70 9.59 5.58 -8.55
C TRP A 70 10.32 6.34 -7.44
N THR A 71 9.87 7.54 -7.07
CA THR A 71 10.59 8.40 -6.11
C THR A 71 10.53 7.85 -4.69
N LEU A 72 9.53 7.02 -4.36
CA LEU A 72 9.42 6.43 -3.03
C LEU A 72 10.69 5.67 -2.63
N GLN A 73 11.19 4.81 -3.52
CA GLN A 73 12.42 4.09 -3.24
C GLN A 73 13.64 5.03 -3.22
N GLU A 74 13.66 6.07 -4.04
CA GLU A 74 14.76 7.06 -4.04
C GLU A 74 14.87 7.74 -2.67
N TYR A 75 13.71 8.14 -2.14
CA TYR A 75 13.61 8.76 -0.83
C TYR A 75 13.99 7.79 0.30
N ILE A 76 13.39 6.59 0.36
CA ILE A 76 13.61 5.66 1.48
C ILE A 76 15.04 5.11 1.50
N LEU A 77 15.61 4.83 0.33
CA LEU A 77 16.91 4.18 0.23
C LEU A 77 18.07 5.15 0.48
N SER A 78 17.85 6.44 0.24
CA SER A 78 18.85 7.48 0.48
C SER A 78 19.09 7.68 1.97
N ARG A 79 20.37 7.69 2.39
CA ARG A 79 20.73 7.92 3.80
C ARG A 79 20.66 9.40 4.19
N ARG A 80 20.83 10.27 3.20
CA ARG A 80 20.87 11.73 3.29
C ARG A 80 20.18 12.31 2.05
N LEU A 81 19.29 13.25 2.26
CA LEU A 81 18.46 13.89 1.25
C LEU A 81 18.57 15.39 1.39
N LEU A 82 18.88 16.06 0.28
CA LEU A 82 18.72 17.49 0.12
C LEU A 82 17.52 17.71 -0.80
N ILE A 83 16.41 18.13 -0.22
CA ILE A 83 15.13 18.28 -0.90
C ILE A 83 14.94 19.74 -1.25
N ILE A 84 14.84 20.05 -2.54
CA ILE A 84 14.68 21.43 -3.02
C ILE A 84 13.21 21.59 -3.44
N GLY A 85 12.41 22.11 -2.52
CA GLY A 85 11.00 22.44 -2.69
C GLY A 85 10.80 23.82 -3.32
N SER A 86 9.54 24.18 -3.55
CA SER A 86 9.18 25.44 -4.20
C SER A 86 9.46 26.65 -3.31
N LEU A 87 9.34 26.46 -1.99
CA LEU A 87 9.50 27.51 -1.00
C LEU A 87 10.69 27.25 -0.09
N THR A 88 10.99 25.99 0.22
CA THR A 88 12.00 25.61 1.22
C THR A 88 13.02 24.62 0.68
N THR A 89 14.22 24.63 1.26
CA THR A 89 15.21 23.56 1.10
C THR A 89 15.29 22.75 2.39
N VAL A 90 15.02 21.45 2.31
CA VAL A 90 14.96 20.56 3.47
C VAL A 90 16.14 19.61 3.46
N TRP A 91 16.81 19.48 4.60
CA TRP A 91 17.79 18.44 4.84
C TRP A 91 17.17 17.31 5.66
N SER A 92 17.35 16.07 5.21
CA SER A 92 16.88 14.89 5.95
C SER A 92 17.94 13.80 5.93
N CYS A 93 18.24 13.19 7.08
CA CYS A 93 19.09 12.02 7.17
C CYS A 93 18.54 11.01 8.18
N ARG A 94 19.07 9.78 8.19
CA ARG A 94 18.58 8.71 9.09
C ARG A 94 18.64 9.04 10.59
N LYS A 95 19.50 9.98 10.99
CA LYS A 95 19.61 10.44 12.39
C LYS A 95 18.69 11.64 12.68
N GLU A 96 18.45 12.47 11.67
CA GLU A 96 17.79 13.77 11.77
C GLU A 96 16.85 13.91 10.57
N ARG A 97 15.62 13.39 10.73
CA ARG A 97 14.57 13.46 9.70
C ARG A 97 13.66 14.67 9.83
N GLU A 98 13.71 15.35 10.96
CA GLU A 98 12.73 16.36 11.35
C GLU A 98 13.34 17.76 11.31
N GLY A 99 12.59 18.69 10.72
CA GLY A 99 12.70 20.13 11.01
C GLY A 99 13.87 20.89 10.38
N ASN A 100 14.79 20.28 9.63
CA ASN A 100 15.90 21.03 9.04
C ASN A 100 15.52 21.69 7.71
N CYS A 101 15.12 22.96 7.75
CA CYS A 101 14.65 23.73 6.59
C CYS A 101 15.40 25.06 6.46
N ASP A 102 15.96 25.34 5.29
CA ASP A 102 16.69 26.57 4.93
C ASP A 102 17.78 26.97 5.97
N GLY A 103 18.42 25.98 6.60
CA GLY A 103 19.44 26.18 7.64
C GLY A 103 18.92 26.36 9.06
N TRP A 104 17.60 26.29 9.26
CA TRP A 104 16.93 26.36 10.57
C TRP A 104 16.40 25.01 11.00
N SER A 105 16.24 24.81 12.31
CA SER A 105 15.53 23.66 12.88
C SER A 105 14.14 24.09 13.36
N LEU A 106 13.10 23.72 12.60
CA LEU A 106 11.71 23.77 13.03
C LEU A 106 11.45 22.73 14.12
N ASP A 107 10.42 22.96 14.96
CA ASP A 107 9.97 22.01 15.97
C ASP A 107 9.87 20.61 15.38
N ARG A 108 10.47 19.63 16.08
CA ARG A 108 10.60 18.20 15.71
C ARG A 108 9.35 17.61 15.05
N LYS A 109 8.15 18.05 15.41
CA LYS A 109 6.89 17.53 14.85
C LYS A 109 6.53 18.03 13.44
N ARG A 110 7.24 19.01 12.88
CA ARG A 110 6.92 19.68 11.60
C ARG A 110 8.19 19.71 10.74
N GLY A 111 8.20 18.98 9.63
CA GLY A 111 9.35 18.91 8.71
C GLY A 111 9.77 17.50 8.28
N ASP A 112 9.11 16.44 8.75
CA ASP A 112 9.33 15.11 8.17
C ASP A 112 8.77 15.07 6.73
N PRO A 113 9.61 14.87 5.68
CA PRO A 113 9.12 14.75 4.31
C PRO A 113 8.20 13.53 4.11
N PHE A 114 8.12 12.63 5.08
CA PHE A 114 7.27 11.44 5.07
C PHE A 114 6.02 11.56 5.95
N ARG A 115 5.70 12.75 6.48
CA ARG A 115 4.67 13.01 7.52
C ARG A 115 3.36 12.23 7.35
N PHE A 116 3.37 10.99 7.81
CA PHE A 116 2.24 10.14 8.12
C PHE A 116 2.70 9.27 9.28
N GLU A 117 1.90 9.22 10.35
CA GLU A 117 2.18 8.63 11.67
C GLU A 117 3.02 7.33 11.62
N ALA A 118 4.33 7.48 11.69
CA ALA A 118 5.29 6.39 11.68
C ALA A 118 6.12 6.38 12.97
N THR A 119 5.48 6.66 14.11
CA THR A 119 6.06 6.32 15.41
C THR A 119 6.05 4.80 15.55
N TRP A 120 7.20 4.20 15.81
CA TRP A 120 7.19 2.94 16.54
C TRP A 120 6.45 3.17 17.85
N ILE A 121 5.33 2.46 18.01
CA ILE A 121 4.58 2.36 19.26
C ILE A 121 5.28 1.23 20.05
N TRP A 122 6.17 1.63 20.96
CA TRP A 122 6.66 0.90 22.15
C TRP A 122 7.38 -0.45 21.96
N SER A 123 8.47 -0.49 21.18
CA SER A 123 9.48 -1.54 21.41
C SER A 123 10.74 -0.92 21.99
N ASP A 124 10.86 -0.96 23.32
CA ASP A 124 12.10 -0.64 24.04
C ASP A 124 13.24 -1.63 23.73
N LYS A 125 12.97 -2.65 22.90
CA LYS A 125 13.89 -3.75 22.64
C LYS A 125 14.78 -3.58 21.41
N THR A 126 14.61 -2.52 20.62
CA THR A 126 15.47 -2.29 19.43
C THR A 126 16.38 -1.07 19.63
N VAL A 127 17.50 -1.04 18.90
CA VAL A 127 18.43 0.10 18.88
C VAL A 127 17.83 1.37 18.24
N PHE A 128 16.61 1.28 17.70
CA PHE A 128 15.93 2.29 16.88
C PHE A 128 14.83 3.04 17.62
N LYS A 129 14.92 3.15 18.96
CA LYS A 129 13.99 3.94 19.77
C LYS A 129 13.87 5.37 19.23
N ASN A 130 12.63 5.83 18.99
CA ASN A 130 12.31 7.14 18.42
C ASN A 130 12.84 7.39 16.99
N THR A 131 13.15 6.35 16.21
CA THR A 131 13.51 6.52 14.79
C THR A 131 12.36 6.12 13.87
N HIS A 132 12.39 6.59 12.62
CA HIS A 132 11.33 6.32 11.66
C HIS A 132 11.36 4.85 11.20
N ARG A 133 10.19 4.22 11.03
CA ARG A 133 10.05 2.78 10.68
C ARG A 133 10.88 2.32 9.49
N LEU A 134 10.88 3.13 8.44
CA LEU A 134 11.64 2.87 7.21
C LEU A 134 13.16 2.90 7.40
N ASP A 135 13.69 3.59 8.42
CA ASP A 135 15.13 3.60 8.72
C ASP A 135 15.60 2.29 9.33
N ALA A 136 14.83 1.74 10.27
CA ALA A 136 15.13 0.43 10.85
C ALA A 136 15.16 -0.65 9.76
N ILE A 137 14.18 -0.63 8.85
CA ILE A 137 14.12 -1.53 7.69
C ILE A 137 15.31 -1.32 6.76
N ALA A 138 15.60 -0.06 6.41
CA ALA A 138 16.74 0.23 5.55
C ALA A 138 18.06 -0.17 6.21
N PHE A 139 18.20 -0.03 7.53
CA PHE A 139 19.38 -0.43 8.30
C PHE A 139 19.58 -1.94 8.30
N PHE A 140 18.63 -2.71 8.85
CA PHE A 140 18.78 -4.17 8.95
C PHE A 140 18.83 -4.85 7.57
N GLY A 141 18.17 -4.26 6.57
CA GLY A 141 18.26 -4.73 5.20
C GLY A 141 19.59 -4.37 4.53
N THR A 142 20.34 -3.40 5.02
CA THR A 142 21.69 -3.08 4.48
C THR A 142 22.84 -3.65 5.31
N HIS A 143 22.59 -4.00 6.58
CA HIS A 143 23.56 -4.55 7.53
C HIS A 143 23.04 -5.85 8.16
N PRO A 144 22.85 -6.92 7.37
CA PRO A 144 22.29 -8.18 7.86
C PRO A 144 23.16 -8.88 8.93
N GLU A 145 24.45 -8.59 8.95
CA GLU A 145 25.47 -9.10 9.88
C GLU A 145 25.38 -8.50 11.29
N TYR A 146 24.66 -7.39 11.46
CA TYR A 146 24.59 -6.68 12.73
C TYR A 146 23.70 -7.42 13.74
N ASP A 147 24.30 -7.87 14.85
CA ASP A 147 23.64 -8.63 15.92
C ASP A 147 22.95 -7.70 16.93
N HIS A 148 21.91 -7.01 16.47
CA HIS A 148 21.00 -6.26 17.32
C HIS A 148 19.61 -6.88 17.29
N PRO A 149 18.82 -6.73 18.37
CA PRO A 149 17.46 -7.25 18.38
C PRO A 149 16.67 -6.66 17.21
N ARG A 150 16.25 -7.56 16.32
CA ARG A 150 15.43 -7.22 15.17
C ARG A 150 14.01 -6.90 15.63
N PRO A 151 13.25 -6.11 14.85
CA PRO A 151 11.83 -5.93 15.14
C PRO A 151 11.09 -7.26 15.06
N ASP A 152 9.99 -7.37 15.81
CA ASP A 152 9.17 -8.57 15.79
C ASP A 152 8.48 -8.77 14.42
N ASP A 153 8.13 -10.03 14.13
CA ASP A 153 7.53 -10.44 12.86
C ASP A 153 6.26 -9.65 12.51
N ARG A 154 5.42 -9.38 13.50
CA ARG A 154 4.17 -8.62 13.30
C ARG A 154 4.47 -7.20 12.88
N SER A 155 5.43 -6.53 13.52
CA SER A 155 5.84 -5.19 13.15
C SER A 155 6.39 -5.15 11.73
N ILE A 156 7.29 -6.05 11.37
CA ILE A 156 7.84 -6.15 10.01
C ILE A 156 6.70 -6.30 9.00
N ARG A 157 5.80 -7.26 9.19
CA ARG A 157 4.65 -7.47 8.28
C ARG A 157 3.78 -6.22 8.13
N LEU A 158 3.48 -5.52 9.22
CA LEU A 158 2.68 -4.28 9.18
C LEU A 158 3.39 -3.17 8.40
N GLU A 159 4.72 -3.09 8.46
CA GLU A 159 5.48 -2.12 7.70
C GLU A 159 5.47 -2.39 6.20
N TRP A 160 5.59 -3.65 5.77
CA TRP A 160 5.45 -3.95 4.33
C TRP A 160 4.07 -3.55 3.82
N LYS A 161 3.03 -3.88 4.58
CA LYS A 161 1.65 -3.50 4.27
C LYS A 161 1.52 -1.98 4.08
N TYR A 162 2.04 -1.22 5.04
CA TYR A 162 2.00 0.24 5.02
C TYR A 162 2.81 0.82 3.85
N LEU A 163 3.98 0.25 3.56
CA LEU A 163 4.81 0.65 2.44
C LEU A 163 4.09 0.44 1.09
N VAL A 164 3.42 -0.70 0.91
CA VAL A 164 2.61 -0.98 -0.28
C VAL A 164 1.46 0.01 -0.39
N GLU A 165 0.79 0.34 0.71
CA GLU A 165 -0.29 1.34 0.70
C GLU A 165 0.22 2.73 0.29
N LEU A 166 1.33 3.19 0.88
CA LEU A 166 1.97 4.45 0.48
C LEU A 166 2.40 4.43 -0.99
N TYR A 167 2.98 3.31 -1.44
CA TYR A 167 3.45 3.14 -2.80
C TYR A 167 2.31 3.19 -3.81
N THR A 168 1.23 2.44 -3.58
CA THR A 168 0.14 2.29 -4.56
C THR A 168 -0.74 3.53 -4.70
N ARG A 169 -0.67 4.48 -3.76
CA ARG A 169 -1.27 5.83 -3.87
C ARG A 169 -0.52 6.75 -4.83
N ARG A 170 0.69 6.38 -5.26
CA ARG A 170 1.52 7.17 -6.17
C ARG A 170 1.24 6.83 -7.63
N ASN A 171 1.43 7.82 -8.48
CA ASN A 171 1.27 7.78 -9.92
C ASN A 171 2.48 7.15 -10.59
N LEU A 172 2.22 6.31 -11.59
CA LEU A 172 3.23 5.75 -12.48
C LEU A 172 2.95 6.22 -13.90
N THR A 173 3.98 6.75 -14.57
CA THR A 173 3.89 7.10 -15.99
C THR A 173 3.63 5.86 -16.84
N ARG A 174 4.29 4.75 -16.51
CA ARG A 174 4.09 3.44 -17.14
C ARG A 174 3.51 2.48 -16.11
N PRO A 175 2.25 2.04 -16.27
CA PRO A 175 1.66 1.09 -15.35
C PRO A 175 2.51 -0.17 -15.17
N THR A 176 3.12 -0.70 -16.23
CA THR A 176 3.97 -1.90 -16.19
C THR A 176 5.14 -1.81 -15.19
N ASP A 177 5.54 -0.60 -14.80
CA ASP A 177 6.60 -0.37 -13.82
C ASP A 177 6.15 -0.64 -12.37
N ARG A 178 4.88 -1.02 -12.14
CA ARG A 178 4.29 -1.09 -10.80
C ARG A 178 5.02 -2.00 -9.81
N ILE A 179 5.52 -3.14 -10.27
CA ILE A 179 6.33 -4.01 -9.40
C ILE A 179 7.81 -3.58 -9.42
N LEU A 180 8.30 -3.06 -10.55
CA LEU A 180 9.69 -2.63 -10.72
C LEU A 180 10.03 -1.43 -9.82
N ALA A 181 9.12 -0.46 -9.70
CA ALA A 181 9.32 0.77 -8.94
C ALA A 181 9.31 0.58 -7.41
N ILE A 182 8.94 -0.61 -6.91
CA ILE A 182 9.08 -1.01 -5.50
C ILE A 182 10.13 -2.12 -5.29
N SER A 183 10.64 -2.73 -6.37
CA SER A 183 11.51 -3.92 -6.30
C SER A 183 12.79 -3.71 -5.46
N GLY A 184 13.39 -2.52 -5.49
CA GLY A 184 14.56 -2.20 -4.67
C GLY A 184 14.26 -2.17 -3.17
N LEU A 185 13.05 -1.75 -2.80
CA LEU A 185 12.57 -1.81 -1.43
C LEU A 185 12.27 -3.25 -1.03
N ALA A 186 11.62 -4.03 -1.90
CA ALA A 186 11.40 -5.46 -1.66
C ALA A 186 12.72 -6.21 -1.44
N GLN A 187 13.77 -5.90 -2.21
CA GLN A 187 15.10 -6.48 -2.04
C GLN A 187 15.67 -6.25 -0.63
N ILE A 188 15.61 -5.03 -0.12
CA ILE A 188 16.09 -4.70 1.24
C ILE A 188 15.20 -5.34 2.30
N PHE A 189 13.89 -5.31 2.08
CA PHE A 189 12.90 -5.88 2.97
C PHE A 189 13.06 -7.40 3.13
N SER A 190 13.43 -8.10 2.05
CA SER A 190 13.61 -9.56 2.03
C SER A 190 14.62 -10.06 3.07
N ARG A 191 15.67 -9.27 3.33
CA ARG A 191 16.75 -9.60 4.28
C ARG A 191 16.28 -9.60 5.73
N ILE A 192 15.17 -8.93 6.02
CA ILE A 192 14.58 -8.84 7.35
C ILE A 192 13.37 -9.76 7.46
N ARG A 193 12.48 -9.75 6.46
CA ARG A 193 11.25 -10.56 6.45
C ARG A 193 11.54 -12.05 6.34
N GLY A 194 12.54 -12.41 5.53
CA GLY A 194 12.77 -13.79 5.10
C GLY A 194 11.64 -14.35 4.23
N GLY A 195 11.86 -15.55 3.70
CA GLY A 195 10.87 -16.25 2.87
C GLY A 195 10.82 -15.80 1.41
N LYS A 196 9.90 -16.42 0.65
CA LYS A 196 9.72 -16.20 -0.78
C LYS A 196 8.92 -14.93 -1.03
N TYR A 197 9.37 -14.11 -1.99
CA TYR A 197 8.60 -12.98 -2.54
C TYR A 197 7.85 -13.45 -3.79
N ALA A 198 6.57 -13.11 -3.91
CA ALA A 198 5.73 -13.52 -5.03
C ALA A 198 4.84 -12.35 -5.46
N ALA A 199 5.16 -11.77 -6.61
CA ALA A 199 4.39 -10.70 -7.25
C ALA A 199 3.93 -9.59 -6.27
N GLY A 200 4.78 -9.03 -5.41
CA GLY A 200 4.33 -7.99 -4.46
C GLY A 200 3.95 -8.47 -3.06
N LEU A 201 3.85 -9.79 -2.83
CA LEU A 201 3.46 -10.40 -1.57
C LEU A 201 4.60 -11.25 -0.98
N TRP A 202 4.70 -11.31 0.35
CA TRP A 202 5.56 -12.27 1.05
C TRP A 202 4.77 -13.54 1.35
N VAL A 203 5.31 -14.71 0.99
CA VAL A 203 4.63 -15.99 1.23
C VAL A 203 4.40 -16.24 2.71
N ASN A 204 5.32 -15.79 3.57
CA ASN A 204 5.19 -15.91 5.03
C ASN A 204 4.04 -15.06 5.62
N ASP A 205 3.51 -14.09 4.86
CA ASP A 205 2.39 -13.25 5.30
C ASP A 205 1.02 -13.81 4.85
N LEU A 206 1.01 -14.91 4.10
CA LEU A 206 -0.21 -15.55 3.64
C LEU A 206 -0.90 -16.34 4.78
N PRO A 207 -2.25 -16.43 4.77
CA PRO A 207 -3.16 -15.87 3.77
C PRO A 207 -3.52 -14.39 4.00
N GLN A 208 -3.08 -13.76 5.10
CA GLN A 208 -3.51 -12.41 5.46
C GLN A 208 -3.10 -11.36 4.42
N ALA A 209 -1.96 -11.55 3.74
CA ALA A 209 -1.52 -10.66 2.68
C ALA A 209 -2.47 -10.60 1.47
N LEU A 210 -3.44 -11.52 1.35
CA LEU A 210 -4.50 -11.48 0.33
C LEU A 210 -5.63 -10.51 0.70
N LEU A 211 -5.70 -10.00 1.93
CA LEU A 211 -6.80 -9.15 2.40
C LEU A 211 -6.63 -7.67 2.04
N TRP A 212 -5.93 -7.37 0.94
CA TRP A 212 -5.88 -6.02 0.41
C TRP A 212 -7.25 -5.66 -0.21
N GLU A 213 -7.65 -4.40 -0.11
CA GLU A 213 -8.85 -3.86 -0.77
C GLU A 213 -8.50 -2.56 -1.48
N THR A 214 -9.27 -2.16 -2.48
CA THR A 214 -9.05 -0.89 -3.17
C THR A 214 -9.61 0.27 -2.37
N SER A 215 -8.87 1.37 -2.28
CA SER A 215 -9.38 2.63 -1.70
C SER A 215 -10.56 3.18 -2.51
N SER A 216 -11.43 3.96 -1.87
CA SER A 216 -12.55 4.64 -2.54
C SER A 216 -12.06 5.57 -3.66
N GLY A 217 -12.68 5.50 -4.83
CA GLY A 217 -12.33 6.31 -6.02
C GLY A 217 -12.93 5.72 -7.29
N ALA A 218 -12.70 6.38 -8.44
CA ALA A 218 -13.11 5.84 -9.72
C ALA A 218 -12.47 4.46 -9.98
N SER A 219 -13.28 3.51 -10.43
CA SER A 219 -12.78 2.21 -10.87
C SER A 219 -12.04 2.34 -12.19
N CYS A 220 -11.04 1.49 -12.40
CA CYS A 220 -10.31 1.37 -13.66
C CYS A 220 -10.34 -0.09 -14.12
N PRO A 221 -10.30 -0.37 -15.43
CA PRO A 221 -10.27 -1.73 -15.93
C PRO A 221 -9.02 -2.47 -15.47
N ARG A 222 -9.13 -3.80 -15.34
CA ARG A 222 -7.99 -4.64 -14.96
C ARG A 222 -6.96 -4.67 -16.09
N PRO A 223 -5.69 -4.33 -15.81
CA PRO A 223 -4.62 -4.43 -16.80
C PRO A 223 -4.32 -5.89 -17.15
N SER A 224 -4.08 -6.18 -18.42
CA SER A 224 -3.88 -7.55 -18.89
C SER A 224 -2.49 -8.14 -18.58
N ASN A 225 -1.48 -7.30 -18.31
CA ASN A 225 -0.06 -7.70 -18.35
C ASN A 225 0.74 -7.34 -17.08
N GLN A 226 0.13 -7.23 -15.90
CA GLN A 226 0.82 -6.72 -14.67
C GLN A 226 0.97 -7.73 -13.53
N GLY A 227 0.48 -8.95 -13.72
CA GLY A 227 0.63 -10.02 -12.75
C GLY A 227 -0.67 -10.78 -12.46
N PRO A 228 -0.60 -11.74 -11.54
CA PRO A 228 -1.70 -12.66 -11.26
C PRO A 228 -2.80 -12.01 -10.42
N SER A 229 -4.05 -12.47 -10.58
CA SER A 229 -5.22 -11.76 -10.02
C SER A 229 -5.23 -11.71 -8.49
N TRP A 230 -4.58 -12.66 -7.80
CA TRP A 230 -4.45 -12.68 -6.33
C TRP A 230 -3.51 -11.61 -5.78
N SER A 231 -2.71 -10.94 -6.63
CA SER A 231 -1.81 -9.87 -6.23
C SER A 231 -2.38 -8.48 -6.48
N TRP A 232 -2.04 -7.54 -5.59
CA TRP A 232 -2.30 -6.11 -5.75
C TRP A 232 -1.56 -5.50 -6.95
N THR A 233 -0.57 -6.18 -7.52
CA THR A 233 0.15 -5.71 -8.71
C THR A 233 -0.71 -5.81 -9.97
N ALA A 234 -1.75 -6.64 -9.96
CA ALA A 234 -2.65 -6.86 -11.09
C ALA A 234 -3.69 -5.74 -11.28
N ILE A 235 -3.58 -4.61 -10.56
CA ILE A 235 -4.46 -3.44 -10.68
C ILE A 235 -3.67 -2.13 -10.55
N ASN A 236 -4.17 -1.04 -11.12
CA ASN A 236 -3.58 0.30 -11.02
C ASN A 236 -4.34 1.22 -10.06
N ARG A 237 -4.63 0.72 -8.85
CA ARG A 237 -5.36 1.49 -7.82
C ARG A 237 -4.60 1.48 -6.50
N ALA A 238 -4.85 2.48 -5.66
CA ALA A 238 -4.39 2.45 -4.28
C ALA A 238 -5.03 1.26 -3.54
N VAL A 239 -4.21 0.52 -2.80
CA VAL A 239 -4.68 -0.58 -1.96
C VAL A 239 -4.42 -0.29 -0.49
N THR A 240 -5.36 -0.68 0.36
CA THR A 240 -5.22 -0.69 1.81
C THR A 240 -5.39 -2.12 2.31
N CYS A 241 -5.05 -2.40 3.57
CA CYS A 241 -5.22 -3.76 4.11
C CYS A 241 -5.57 -3.69 5.61
N ASP A 242 -6.66 -3.00 5.96
CA ASP A 242 -7.00 -2.65 7.35
C ASP A 242 -7.74 -3.72 8.14
N PHE A 243 -7.49 -4.99 7.82
CA PHE A 243 -8.05 -6.08 8.61
C PHE A 243 -7.19 -6.33 9.86
N GLY A 244 -7.77 -5.97 11.02
CA GLY A 244 -7.20 -6.12 12.35
C GLY A 244 -6.93 -7.57 12.78
N ASN A 245 -6.88 -7.80 14.08
CA ASN A 245 -6.63 -9.12 14.64
C ASN A 245 -7.83 -10.06 14.39
N GLY A 246 -7.56 -11.35 14.21
CA GLY A 246 -8.56 -12.37 13.89
C GLY A 246 -7.91 -13.72 13.61
N ARG A 247 -8.70 -14.78 13.61
CA ARG A 247 -8.24 -16.15 13.32
C ARG A 247 -8.27 -16.39 11.82
N ASN A 248 -7.18 -16.91 11.26
CA ASN A 248 -7.17 -17.40 9.89
C ASN A 248 -8.04 -18.66 9.80
N VAL A 249 -8.96 -18.69 8.86
CA VAL A 249 -9.84 -19.84 8.57
C VAL A 249 -9.53 -20.50 7.23
N SER A 250 -8.68 -19.86 6.41
CA SER A 250 -8.09 -20.45 5.21
C SER A 250 -6.60 -20.74 5.38
N SER A 251 -6.07 -21.63 4.54
CA SER A 251 -4.63 -21.90 4.37
C SER A 251 -4.24 -21.73 2.90
N VAL A 252 -2.99 -21.36 2.66
CA VAL A 252 -2.39 -21.39 1.32
C VAL A 252 -1.60 -22.69 1.19
N ASP A 253 -1.95 -23.50 0.20
CA ASP A 253 -1.36 -24.81 -0.03
C ASP A 253 -0.08 -24.67 -0.87
N SER A 254 -0.12 -23.86 -1.94
CA SER A 254 1.03 -23.61 -2.81
C SER A 254 0.95 -22.28 -3.53
N ILE A 255 2.12 -21.79 -3.95
CA ILE A 255 2.27 -20.60 -4.77
C ILE A 255 3.37 -20.80 -5.83
N GLU A 256 2.96 -20.70 -7.08
CA GLU A 256 3.77 -20.90 -8.27
C GLU A 256 3.74 -19.63 -9.11
N TYR A 257 4.86 -19.26 -9.73
CA TYR A 257 4.93 -18.10 -10.60
C TYR A 257 6.16 -18.17 -11.51
N GLU A 258 6.08 -17.50 -12.66
CA GLU A 258 7.19 -17.33 -13.59
C GLU A 258 7.63 -15.87 -13.62
N LEU A 259 8.91 -15.62 -13.36
CA LEU A 259 9.49 -14.28 -13.48
C LEU A 259 9.63 -13.88 -14.95
N ASP A 260 9.44 -12.60 -15.23
CA ASP A 260 9.75 -12.04 -16.55
C ASP A 260 11.25 -12.14 -16.85
N GLN A 261 12.07 -11.86 -15.83
CA GLN A 261 13.52 -12.00 -15.88
C GLN A 261 13.99 -12.90 -14.72
N PRO A 262 14.57 -14.08 -14.97
CA PRO A 262 15.01 -15.00 -13.91
C PRO A 262 15.99 -14.38 -12.90
N GLY A 263 16.82 -13.42 -13.34
CA GLY A 263 17.77 -12.70 -12.48
C GLY A 263 17.16 -11.58 -11.62
N ALA A 264 15.85 -11.34 -11.73
CA ALA A 264 15.15 -10.27 -11.02
C ALA A 264 14.07 -10.85 -10.07
N PRO A 265 14.46 -11.43 -8.91
CA PRO A 265 13.53 -12.14 -8.00
C PRO A 265 12.45 -11.25 -7.37
N PHE A 266 12.62 -9.93 -7.42
CA PHE A 266 11.66 -8.93 -6.93
C PHE A 266 11.00 -8.14 -8.08
N GLY A 267 11.24 -8.55 -9.32
CA GLY A 267 10.76 -7.91 -10.53
C GLY A 267 9.43 -8.45 -11.02
N SER A 268 9.13 -8.17 -12.29
CA SER A 268 7.86 -8.56 -12.93
C SER A 268 7.67 -10.07 -13.01
N VAL A 269 6.39 -10.47 -12.95
CA VAL A 269 5.93 -11.86 -13.03
C VAL A 269 5.05 -11.98 -14.27
N LYS A 270 5.31 -12.97 -15.13
CA LYS A 270 4.52 -13.25 -16.35
C LYS A 270 3.17 -13.86 -16.00
N CYS A 271 3.18 -14.85 -15.10
CA CYS A 271 2.01 -15.58 -14.64
C CYS A 271 2.24 -16.12 -13.24
N GLY A 272 1.16 -16.43 -12.52
CA GLY A 272 1.26 -17.04 -11.20
C GLY A 272 -0.04 -17.66 -10.73
N THR A 273 0.10 -18.75 -10.01
CA THR A 273 -0.99 -19.59 -9.52
C THR A 273 -0.89 -19.70 -8.01
N LEU A 274 -2.01 -19.49 -7.34
CA LEU A 274 -2.13 -19.58 -5.88
C LEU A 274 -3.20 -20.62 -5.54
N ARG A 275 -2.82 -21.67 -4.82
CA ARG A 275 -3.77 -22.67 -4.31
C ARG A 275 -4.15 -22.33 -2.87
N VAL A 276 -5.43 -22.08 -2.62
CA VAL A 276 -5.97 -21.70 -1.31
C VAL A 276 -7.08 -22.66 -0.92
N ASN A 277 -7.03 -23.18 0.30
CA ASN A 277 -8.10 -23.96 0.90
C ASN A 277 -8.80 -23.15 1.98
N GLY A 278 -10.14 -23.21 2.00
CA GLY A 278 -10.89 -22.69 3.14
C GLY A 278 -12.40 -22.68 2.93
N PRO A 279 -13.15 -22.19 3.95
CA PRO A 279 -14.60 -22.14 3.91
C PRO A 279 -15.08 -21.21 2.81
N ALA A 280 -15.99 -21.71 1.97
CA ALA A 280 -16.46 -20.95 0.82
C ALA A 280 -17.97 -21.09 0.59
N LEU A 281 -18.59 -20.00 0.15
CA LEU A 281 -20.03 -19.91 -0.11
C LEU A 281 -20.29 -19.35 -1.51
N ASP A 282 -21.14 -20.03 -2.29
CA ASP A 282 -21.51 -19.56 -3.63
C ASP A 282 -22.70 -18.60 -3.55
N LEU A 283 -22.59 -17.51 -4.29
CA LEU A 283 -23.58 -16.45 -4.40
C LEU A 283 -23.82 -16.15 -5.87
N GLU A 284 -24.98 -15.56 -6.15
CA GLU A 284 -25.26 -14.93 -7.43
C GLU A 284 -24.90 -13.45 -7.36
N TRP A 285 -24.20 -12.96 -8.38
CA TRP A 285 -23.73 -11.59 -8.50
C TRP A 285 -24.18 -10.96 -9.82
N LYS A 286 -24.58 -9.69 -9.76
CA LYS A 286 -24.90 -8.87 -10.92
C LYS A 286 -24.28 -7.48 -10.78
N CYS A 287 -23.70 -6.96 -11.86
CA CYS A 287 -23.25 -5.58 -11.95
C CYS A 287 -24.26 -4.73 -12.73
N SER A 288 -24.65 -3.58 -12.19
CA SER A 288 -25.57 -2.60 -12.82
C SER A 288 -25.15 -1.17 -12.52
N ARG A 289 -24.46 -0.53 -13.48
CA ARG A 289 -23.97 0.85 -13.38
C ARG A 289 -25.06 1.90 -13.19
N SER A 290 -26.31 1.57 -13.53
CA SER A 290 -27.48 2.46 -13.44
C SER A 290 -27.95 2.74 -12.00
N THR A 291 -27.57 1.91 -11.02
CA THR A 291 -28.12 2.00 -9.65
C THR A 291 -27.04 2.34 -8.62
N SER A 292 -26.66 3.61 -8.48
CA SER A 292 -25.80 4.05 -7.38
C SER A 292 -26.62 4.22 -6.10
N HIS A 293 -26.80 3.14 -5.32
CA HIS A 293 -27.36 3.24 -3.97
C HIS A 293 -26.24 3.59 -2.97
N ARG A 294 -26.49 4.49 -2.01
CA ARG A 294 -25.52 4.86 -0.95
C ARG A 294 -24.93 3.65 -0.18
N LYS A 295 -25.62 2.51 -0.16
CA LYS A 295 -25.19 1.28 0.50
C LYS A 295 -24.36 0.33 -0.40
N ASN A 296 -24.53 0.41 -1.73
CA ASN A 296 -23.82 -0.40 -2.72
C ASN A 296 -23.16 0.53 -3.75
N PRO A 297 -22.06 1.22 -3.38
CA PRO A 297 -21.31 2.02 -4.36
C PRO A 297 -20.87 1.12 -5.51
N GLY A 298 -21.20 1.51 -6.75
CA GLY A 298 -20.85 0.77 -7.97
C GLY A 298 -21.91 -0.18 -8.52
N GLY A 299 -23.09 -0.30 -7.88
CA GLY A 299 -24.22 -1.05 -8.46
C GLY A 299 -24.03 -2.56 -8.51
N HIS A 300 -23.25 -3.11 -7.58
CA HIS A 300 -23.07 -4.54 -7.42
C HIS A 300 -24.15 -5.12 -6.51
N HIS A 301 -24.84 -6.15 -7.01
CA HIS A 301 -25.92 -6.85 -6.32
C HIS A 301 -25.49 -8.29 -6.07
N LEU A 302 -25.60 -8.74 -4.82
CA LEU A 302 -25.23 -10.09 -4.39
C LEU A 302 -26.42 -10.73 -3.70
N LYS A 303 -26.73 -11.98 -4.06
CA LYS A 303 -27.78 -12.77 -3.40
C LYS A 303 -27.32 -14.21 -3.19
N TYR A 304 -27.80 -14.81 -2.11
CA TYR A 304 -27.53 -16.18 -1.72
C TYR A 304 -28.76 -17.04 -1.98
N LEU A 305 -28.57 -18.21 -2.60
CA LEU A 305 -29.62 -19.19 -2.81
C LEU A 305 -29.76 -20.07 -1.56
N THR A 306 -30.93 -20.05 -0.93
CA THR A 306 -31.22 -20.87 0.24
C THR A 306 -31.67 -22.28 -0.15
N ALA A 307 -31.58 -23.23 0.78
CA ALA A 307 -31.90 -24.64 0.52
C ALA A 307 -33.38 -24.89 0.14
N ASP A 308 -34.27 -23.96 0.48
CA ASP A 308 -35.70 -23.94 0.11
C ASP A 308 -35.95 -23.33 -1.29
N GLY A 309 -34.90 -22.95 -2.02
CA GLY A 309 -34.99 -22.33 -3.36
C GLY A 309 -35.24 -20.83 -3.35
N GLY A 310 -35.28 -20.20 -2.16
CA GLY A 310 -35.40 -18.75 -2.01
C GLY A 310 -34.10 -17.99 -2.31
N TYR A 311 -34.22 -16.68 -2.53
CA TYR A 311 -33.05 -15.79 -2.63
C TYR A 311 -33.04 -14.78 -1.49
N ILE A 312 -31.88 -14.66 -0.86
CA ILE A 312 -31.62 -13.67 0.19
C ILE A 312 -30.58 -12.68 -0.30
N ASN A 313 -30.84 -11.37 -0.18
CA ASN A 313 -29.85 -10.35 -0.50
C ASN A 313 -28.67 -10.43 0.48
N ALA A 314 -27.47 -10.59 -0.07
CA ALA A 314 -26.24 -10.64 0.70
C ALA A 314 -25.75 -9.23 0.99
N ASN A 315 -26.18 -8.69 2.13
CA ASN A 315 -25.75 -7.37 2.60
C ASN A 315 -24.31 -7.44 3.17
N ILE A 316 -23.32 -7.38 2.27
CA ILE A 316 -21.89 -7.40 2.58
C ILE A 316 -21.21 -6.17 1.99
N LYS A 317 -20.09 -5.74 2.57
CA LYS A 317 -19.20 -4.79 1.90
C LYS A 317 -18.47 -5.57 0.82
N PHE A 318 -18.73 -5.26 -0.44
CA PHE A 318 -17.99 -5.80 -1.57
C PHE A 318 -17.18 -4.68 -2.23
N CYS A 319 -15.88 -4.90 -2.37
CA CYS A 319 -14.94 -3.98 -2.98
C CYS A 319 -14.30 -4.67 -4.21
N PRO A 320 -14.83 -4.45 -5.43
CA PRO A 320 -14.24 -5.01 -6.64
C PRO A 320 -12.84 -4.41 -6.87
N ASP A 321 -11.92 -5.25 -7.34
CA ASP A 321 -10.55 -4.83 -7.59
C ASP A 321 -10.45 -3.85 -8.78
N ALA A 322 -11.34 -4.00 -9.76
CA ALA A 322 -11.34 -3.27 -11.03
C ALA A 322 -12.77 -2.89 -11.47
N GLU A 323 -12.86 -2.09 -12.52
CA GLU A 323 -14.12 -1.80 -13.19
C GLU A 323 -14.69 -3.06 -13.84
N GLU A 324 -15.99 -3.31 -13.62
CA GLU A 324 -16.73 -4.42 -14.19
C GLU A 324 -17.83 -3.89 -15.11
N SER A 325 -18.07 -4.58 -16.23
CA SER A 325 -19.17 -4.26 -17.15
C SER A 325 -20.52 -4.65 -16.55
N ASP A 326 -21.59 -4.05 -17.04
CA ASP A 326 -22.93 -4.53 -16.74
C ASP A 326 -23.04 -6.00 -17.13
N SER A 327 -23.66 -6.79 -16.25
CA SER A 327 -23.74 -8.24 -16.42
C SER A 327 -25.13 -8.74 -16.06
N ASP A 328 -25.47 -9.91 -16.56
CA ASP A 328 -26.52 -10.72 -15.95
C ASP A 328 -26.02 -11.37 -14.66
N TRP A 329 -26.93 -12.06 -13.98
CA TRP A 329 -26.58 -12.83 -12.79
C TRP A 329 -25.59 -13.93 -13.15
N ALA A 330 -24.49 -13.99 -12.41
CA ALA A 330 -23.46 -14.99 -12.53
C ALA A 330 -23.03 -15.48 -11.15
N THR A 331 -22.68 -16.76 -11.06
CA THR A 331 -22.18 -17.34 -9.83
C THR A 331 -20.78 -16.81 -9.50
N VAL A 332 -20.62 -16.34 -8.27
CA VAL A 332 -19.35 -15.98 -7.64
C VAL A 332 -19.20 -16.73 -6.33
N THR A 333 -17.97 -16.87 -5.85
CA THR A 333 -17.70 -17.57 -4.60
C THR A 333 -17.05 -16.64 -3.60
N LEU A 334 -17.63 -16.54 -2.40
CA LEU A 334 -16.97 -15.94 -1.24
C LEU A 334 -16.04 -16.98 -0.63
N LEU A 335 -14.75 -16.67 -0.53
CA LEU A 335 -13.76 -17.47 0.19
C LEU A 335 -13.37 -16.74 1.48
N ALA A 336 -13.77 -17.26 2.64
CA ALA A 336 -13.45 -16.67 3.93
C ALA A 336 -11.98 -16.92 4.27
N ILE A 337 -11.20 -15.87 4.48
CA ILE A 337 -9.77 -15.97 4.81
C ILE A 337 -9.55 -15.79 6.31
N LYS A 338 -10.24 -14.82 6.91
CA LYS A 338 -10.02 -14.42 8.31
C LYS A 338 -11.33 -14.05 8.99
N THR A 339 -11.48 -14.46 10.24
CA THR A 339 -12.67 -14.21 11.07
C THR A 339 -12.31 -13.59 12.43
N HIS A 340 -13.09 -12.61 12.84
CA HIS A 340 -13.16 -12.05 14.19
C HIS A 340 -14.63 -11.63 14.43
N GLU A 341 -14.89 -10.39 14.85
CA GLU A 341 -16.22 -9.75 14.78
C GLU A 341 -16.75 -9.65 13.34
N LEU A 342 -15.84 -9.47 12.38
CA LEU A 342 -16.09 -9.45 10.95
C LEU A 342 -15.47 -10.69 10.30
N THR A 343 -16.14 -11.21 9.27
CA THR A 343 -15.53 -12.14 8.31
C THR A 343 -15.00 -11.34 7.13
N ALA A 344 -13.76 -11.61 6.74
CA ALA A 344 -13.08 -10.99 5.62
C ALA A 344 -12.51 -12.05 4.68
N GLY A 345 -12.56 -11.78 3.39
CA GLY A 345 -12.12 -12.74 2.40
C GLY A 345 -12.12 -12.23 0.97
N LEU A 346 -12.05 -13.18 0.05
CA LEU A 346 -11.99 -12.93 -1.39
C LEU A 346 -13.35 -13.20 -2.03
N VAL A 347 -13.68 -12.43 -3.05
CA VAL A 347 -14.73 -12.78 -4.01
C VAL A 347 -14.03 -13.34 -5.24
N LEU A 348 -14.38 -14.57 -5.61
CA LEU A 348 -13.79 -15.30 -6.72
C LEU A 348 -14.79 -15.46 -7.86
N ARG A 349 -14.31 -15.30 -9.08
CA ARG A 349 -15.06 -15.55 -10.32
C ARG A 349 -14.43 -16.73 -11.05
N LYS A 350 -15.23 -17.73 -11.38
CA LYS A 350 -14.81 -18.90 -12.17
C LYS A 350 -14.32 -18.44 -13.56
N LYS A 351 -13.15 -18.92 -13.98
CA LYS A 351 -12.61 -18.71 -15.35
C LYS A 351 -12.85 -19.93 -16.23
N ASN A 352 -12.59 -21.11 -15.67
CA ASN A 352 -12.80 -22.42 -16.27
C ASN A 352 -13.10 -23.43 -15.15
N ASP A 353 -13.13 -24.73 -15.43
CA ASP A 353 -13.50 -25.74 -14.43
C ASP A 353 -12.53 -25.87 -13.25
N THR A 354 -11.27 -25.46 -13.42
CA THR A 354 -10.21 -25.61 -12.40
C THR A 354 -9.80 -24.29 -11.77
N ASP A 355 -9.90 -23.20 -12.52
CA ASP A 355 -9.28 -21.92 -12.22
C ASP A 355 -10.32 -20.85 -11.95
N CYS A 356 -9.99 -20.00 -11.00
CA CYS A 356 -10.73 -18.81 -10.69
C CYS A 356 -9.82 -17.58 -10.74
N SER A 357 -10.46 -16.42 -10.83
CA SER A 357 -9.78 -15.13 -10.67
C SER A 357 -10.37 -14.38 -9.51
N ARG A 358 -9.53 -13.61 -8.83
CA ARG A 358 -9.99 -12.68 -7.82
C ARG A 358 -10.79 -11.55 -8.47
N LEU A 359 -12.03 -11.41 -8.06
CA LEU A 359 -12.93 -10.33 -8.44
C LEU A 359 -12.79 -9.13 -7.49
N GLY A 360 -12.60 -9.41 -6.19
CA GLY A 360 -12.52 -8.37 -5.21
C GLY A 360 -12.33 -8.87 -3.78
N PHE A 361 -12.45 -7.92 -2.87
CA PHE A 361 -12.44 -8.12 -1.44
C PHE A 361 -13.86 -8.06 -0.88
N PHE A 362 -14.17 -8.83 0.17
CA PHE A 362 -15.41 -8.64 0.94
C PHE A 362 -15.19 -8.62 2.44
N ASN A 363 -16.03 -7.86 3.14
CA ASN A 363 -16.23 -8.03 4.58
C ASN A 363 -17.71 -8.05 4.98
N ALA A 364 -18.02 -8.77 6.06
CA ALA A 364 -19.39 -8.91 6.56
C ALA A 364 -19.42 -9.20 8.07
N ARG A 365 -20.44 -8.67 8.77
CA ARG A 365 -20.83 -9.12 10.13
C ARG A 365 -21.86 -10.24 9.98
N LEU A 366 -21.50 -11.48 10.27
CA LEU A 366 -22.42 -12.62 10.11
C LEU A 366 -23.39 -12.76 11.31
N ARG A 367 -24.54 -13.40 11.08
CA ARG A 367 -25.74 -13.36 11.95
C ARG A 367 -25.53 -13.81 13.40
N GLU A 368 -24.73 -14.82 13.69
CA GLU A 368 -24.48 -15.26 15.09
C GLU A 368 -23.51 -14.33 15.86
N ASN A 369 -22.62 -13.60 15.17
CA ASN A 369 -21.72 -12.65 15.86
C ASN A 369 -22.46 -11.39 16.32
N ASN A 370 -23.65 -11.14 15.78
CA ASN A 370 -24.51 -10.04 16.18
C ASN A 370 -25.97 -10.35 15.76
N PRO A 371 -26.87 -10.65 16.72
CA PRO A 371 -28.29 -10.90 16.44
C PRO A 371 -29.00 -9.75 15.71
N ASN A 372 -28.45 -8.53 15.79
CA ASN A 372 -28.92 -7.33 15.10
C ASN A 372 -28.22 -7.12 13.73
N SER A 373 -27.50 -8.10 13.20
CA SER A 373 -26.87 -8.00 11.89
C SER A 373 -27.92 -7.98 10.77
N TYR A 374 -27.80 -7.00 9.88
CA TYR A 374 -28.55 -6.96 8.63
C TYR A 374 -28.03 -7.96 7.57
N CYS A 375 -26.95 -8.70 7.84
CA CYS A 375 -26.40 -9.71 6.95
C CYS A 375 -27.03 -11.08 7.25
N GLN A 376 -27.76 -11.62 6.29
CA GLN A 376 -28.51 -12.88 6.43
C GLN A 376 -27.73 -14.11 5.93
N LEU A 377 -26.42 -13.97 5.68
CA LEU A 377 -25.59 -15.11 5.28
C LEU A 377 -25.37 -16.08 6.46
N PRO A 378 -25.25 -17.39 6.17
CA PRO A 378 -24.89 -18.40 7.18
C PRO A 378 -23.50 -18.13 7.74
N MET A 379 -23.20 -18.71 8.90
CA MET A 379 -21.87 -18.56 9.49
C MET A 379 -20.78 -19.25 8.69
N VAL A 380 -19.55 -18.73 8.77
CA VAL A 380 -18.37 -19.36 8.17
C VAL A 380 -18.20 -20.84 8.58
N LYS A 381 -18.58 -21.22 9.81
CA LYS A 381 -18.52 -22.61 10.28
C LYS A 381 -19.45 -23.57 9.52
N GLU A 382 -20.49 -23.04 8.89
CA GLU A 382 -21.45 -23.78 8.06
C GLU A 382 -21.04 -23.80 6.58
N TRP A 383 -20.03 -23.01 6.19
CA TRP A 383 -19.54 -22.99 4.82
C TRP A 383 -18.68 -24.22 4.57
N GLY A 384 -18.93 -24.93 3.47
CA GLY A 384 -18.08 -26.06 3.06
C GLY A 384 -16.66 -25.60 2.76
N SER A 385 -15.66 -26.35 3.22
CA SER A 385 -14.26 -26.10 2.84
C SER A 385 -14.01 -26.57 1.42
N ARG A 386 -13.42 -25.69 0.60
CA ARG A 386 -13.09 -25.96 -0.81
C ARG A 386 -11.70 -25.43 -1.13
N THR A 387 -11.03 -26.09 -2.09
CA THR A 387 -9.74 -25.64 -2.61
C THR A 387 -9.94 -24.93 -3.94
N PHE A 388 -9.30 -23.77 -4.07
CA PHE A 388 -9.36 -22.93 -5.26
C PHE A 388 -7.97 -22.72 -5.82
N THR A 389 -7.87 -22.77 -7.15
CA THR A 389 -6.69 -22.35 -7.91
C THR A 389 -6.95 -20.95 -8.44
N ILE A 390 -6.29 -19.93 -7.88
CA ILE A 390 -6.45 -18.54 -8.27
C ILE A 390 -5.31 -18.15 -9.22
N VAL A 391 -5.66 -17.62 -10.40
CA VAL A 391 -4.71 -17.22 -11.47
C VAL A 391 -4.78 -15.74 -11.82
#